data_AF-A0A4D8QKS6-F1
#
_entry.id   AF-A0A4D8QKS6-F1
#
_cell.length_a   1.000
_cell.length_b   1.000
_cell.length_c   1.000
_cell.angle_alpha   90.00
_cell.angle_beta   90.00
_cell.angle_gamma   90.00
#
_symmetry.space_group_name_H-M   'P 1'
#
loop_
_entity.id
_entity.type
_entity.pdbx_description
1 polymer ?
#
loop_
_entity_poly.entity_id
_entity_poly.type
_entity_poly.pdbx_seq_one_letter_code
_entity_poly.pdbx_strand_id
1 'polypeptide(L)' 'MTTYILLANWTDQGLRNVRDSPKRLDTAKAALKEMGGEFQAIYMTMGEYDLIAVYDTAMPKH' A
#
# COMPACT_ATOMS: atom_id res chain seq x y z
N MET A 1 -5.64 17.36 -3.63
CA MET A 1 -5.02 16.08 -3.26
C MET A 1 -5.43 15.79 -1.83
N THR A 2 -6.01 14.63 -1.59
CA THR A 2 -6.35 14.18 -0.24
C THR A 2 -5.40 13.05 0.12
N THR A 3 -4.80 13.14 1.30
CA THR A 3 -3.93 12.09 1.84
C THR A 3 -4.80 11.03 2.52
N TYR A 4 -4.48 9.77 2.24
CA TYR A 4 -5.12 8.60 2.81
C TYR A 4 -4.12 7.74 3.56
N ILE A 5 -4.62 7.03 4.56
CA ILE A 5 -3.88 6.05 5.34
C ILE A 5 -4.57 4.70 5.15
N LEU A 6 -3.86 3.76 4.54
CA LEU A 6 -4.26 2.36 4.43
C LEU A 6 -3.64 1.58 5.58
N LEU A 7 -4.47 0.82 6.29
CA LEU A 7 -4.06 -0.19 7.27
C LEU A 7 -4.32 -1.55 6.64
N ALA A 8 -3.30 -2.42 6.56
CA ALA A 8 -3.46 -3.73 5.94
C ALA A 8 -2.74 -4.83 6.72
N ASN A 9 -3.30 -6.03 6.57
CA ASN A 9 -2.73 -7.28 7.07
C ASN A 9 -2.36 -8.18 5.88
N TRP A 10 -1.34 -8.99 6.06
CA TRP A 10 -0.98 -10.04 5.12
C TRP A 10 -2.10 -11.07 5.08
N THR A 11 -2.37 -11.57 3.88
CA THR A 11 -3.05 -12.85 3.72
C THR A 11 -2.05 -13.98 3.98
N ASP A 12 -2.54 -15.20 4.25
CA ASP A 12 -1.67 -16.37 4.42
C ASP A 12 -0.73 -16.59 3.23
N GLN A 13 -1.22 -16.40 2.01
CA GLN A 13 -0.42 -16.44 0.79
C GLN A 13 0.55 -15.25 0.72
N GLY A 14 0.10 -14.07 1.16
CA GLY A 14 0.89 -12.86 1.26
C GLY A 14 2.13 -13.02 2.12
N LEU A 15 1.98 -13.66 3.28
CA LEU A 15 3.02 -13.93 4.27
C LEU A 15 4.03 -14.98 3.78
N ARG A 16 3.56 -16.09 3.19
CA ARG A 16 4.44 -17.14 2.64
C ARG A 16 5.39 -16.61 1.57
N ASN A 17 4.92 -15.63 0.80
CA ASN A 17 5.68 -15.01 -0.30
C ASN A 17 6.20 -13.61 0.08
N VAL A 18 6.45 -13.33 1.36
CA VAL A 18 6.92 -12.00 1.81
C VAL A 18 8.25 -11.60 1.17
N ARG A 19 9.08 -12.56 0.75
CA ARG A 19 10.33 -12.28 0.01
C ARG A 19 10.08 -11.62 -1.35
N ASP A 20 8.91 -11.81 -1.93
CA ASP A 20 8.50 -11.16 -3.18
C ASP A 20 7.80 -9.80 -2.93
N SER A 21 7.74 -9.35 -1.66
CA SER A 21 7.11 -8.08 -1.29
C SER A 21 7.65 -6.85 -2.03
N PRO A 22 8.95 -6.72 -2.37
CA PRO A 22 9.43 -5.55 -3.11
C PRO A 22 8.75 -5.42 -4.49
N LYS A 23 8.59 -6.54 -5.21
CA LYS A 23 7.95 -6.55 -6.53
C LYS A 23 6.45 -6.20 -6.45
N ARG A 24 5.77 -6.66 -5.40
CA ARG A 24 4.36 -6.28 -5.13
C ARG A 24 4.25 -4.79 -4.83
N LEU A 25 5.21 -4.24 -4.10
CA LEU A 25 5.27 -2.82 -3.80
C LEU A 25 5.40 -1.97 -5.06
N ASP A 26 6.30 -2.37 -5.97
CA ASP A 26 6.49 -1.68 -7.25
C ASP A 26 5.22 -1.73 -8.10
N THR A 27 4.54 -2.88 -8.10
CA THR A 27 3.25 -3.04 -8.79
C THR A 27 2.17 -2.12 -8.19
N ALA A 28 2.09 -2.05 -6.85
CA ALA A 28 1.16 -1.16 -6.16
C ALA A 28 1.45 0.32 -6.48
N LYS A 29 2.73 0.73 -6.47
CA LYS A 29 3.15 2.09 -6.84
C LYS A 29 2.75 2.44 -8.27
N ALA A 30 2.97 1.53 -9.22
CA ALA A 30 2.59 1.73 -10.61
C ALA A 30 1.06 1.89 -10.75
N ALA A 31 0.29 1.00 -10.14
CA ALA A 31 -1.18 1.06 -10.17
C ALA A 31 -1.72 2.36 -9.56
N LEU A 32 -1.19 2.79 -8.41
CA LEU A 32 -1.61 4.04 -7.80
C LEU A 32 -1.28 5.25 -8.69
N LYS A 33 -0.12 5.23 -9.35
CA LYS A 33 0.29 6.28 -10.29
C LYS A 33 -0.60 6.35 -11.52
N GLU A 34 -1.01 5.21 -12.08
CA GLU A 34 -2.00 5.15 -13.17
C GLU A 34 -3.35 5.74 -12.76
N MET A 35 -3.71 5.63 -11.48
CA MET A 35 -4.90 6.24 -10.89
C MET A 35 -4.72 7.72 -10.51
N GLY A 36 -3.60 8.36 -10.88
CA GLY A 36 -3.32 9.76 -10.55
C GLY A 36 -3.00 10.00 -9.08
N GLY A 37 -2.57 8.98 -8.35
CA GLY A 37 -2.10 9.08 -6.98
C GLY A 37 -0.59 8.81 -6.84
N GLU A 38 -0.07 8.98 -5.62
CA GLU A 38 1.33 8.75 -5.30
C GLU A 38 1.50 8.28 -3.85
N PHE A 39 2.38 7.29 -3.62
CA PHE A 39 2.73 6.87 -2.26
C PHE A 39 3.71 7.85 -1.64
N GLN A 40 3.37 8.38 -0.48
CA GLN A 40 4.27 9.18 0.34
C GLN A 40 5.20 8.28 1.16
N ALA A 41 4.64 7.25 1.79
CA ALA A 41 5.40 6.36 2.64
C ALA A 41 4.71 5.01 2.82
N ILE A 42 5.52 3.98 3.09
CA ILE A 42 5.05 2.64 3.41
C ILE A 42 5.89 2.12 4.56
N TYR A 43 5.22 1.66 5.63
CA TYR A 43 5.84 1.19 6.86
C TYR A 43 5.35 -0.21 7.16
N MET A 44 6.27 -1.08 7.57
CA MET A 44 5.92 -2.32 8.24
C MET A 44 5.76 -2.03 9.73
N THR A 45 4.72 -2.57 10.34
CA THR A 45 4.39 -2.31 11.73
C THR A 45 4.48 -3.59 12.57
N MET A 46 4.83 -3.43 13.84
CA MET A 46 4.69 -4.47 14.85
C MET A 46 3.45 -4.11 15.66
N GLY A 47 2.32 -4.77 15.42
CA GLY A 47 1.05 -4.44 16.05
C GLY A 47 -0.14 -5.16 15.42
N GLU A 48 -1.34 -4.58 15.56
CA GLU A 48 -2.60 -5.13 15.01
C GLU A 48 -2.64 -5.17 13.47
N TYR A 49 -1.84 -4.32 12.84
CA TYR A 49 -1.66 -4.30 11.39
C TYR A 49 -0.22 -4.68 11.02
N ASP A 50 -0.06 -5.37 9.90
CA ASP A 50 1.25 -5.72 9.36
C ASP A 50 1.90 -4.57 8.58
N LEU A 51 1.08 -3.72 7.95
CA LEU A 51 1.56 -2.60 7.13
C LEU A 51 0.64 -1.37 7.20
N ILE A 52 1.28 -0.20 7.14
CA ILE A 52 0.65 1.09 6.91
C ILE A 52 1.18 1.68 5.60
N ALA A 53 0.29 2.22 4.76
CA ALA A 53 0.67 3.01 3.60
C ALA A 53 0.00 4.38 3.61
N VAL A 54 0.80 5.43 3.38
CA VAL A 54 0.35 6.82 3.27
C VAL A 54 0.49 7.24 1.82
N TYR A 55 -0.60 7.73 1.23
CA TYR A 55 -0.62 8.08 -0.18
C TYR A 55 -1.60 9.21 -0.49
N ASP A 56 -1.29 9.96 -1.53
CA ASP A 56 -2.16 11.00 -2.07
C ASP A 56 -2.92 10.47 -3.27
N THR A 57 -4.18 10.88 -3.40
CA THR A 57 -4.95 10.66 -4.63
C THR A 57 -5.97 11.78 -4.83
N ALA A 58 -6.30 12.08 -6.08
CA ALA A 58 -7.48 12.84 -6.43
C ALA A 58 -8.66 11.86 -6.43
N MET A 59 -9.41 11.81 -5.32
CA MET A 59 -10.39 10.75 -5.00
C MET A 59 -11.15 10.14 -6.20
N PRO A 60 -11.38 8.80 -6.20
CA PRO A 60 -12.59 8.24 -6.78
C PRO A 60 -13.79 8.62 -5.89
N LYS A 61 -14.79 9.31 -6.45
CA LYS A 61 -16.10 9.46 -5.80
C LYS A 61 -16.83 8.12 -5.93
N HIS A 62 -16.73 7.30 -4.88
CA HIS A 62 -17.37 5.98 -4.75
C HIS A 62 -16.82 4.89 -5.67
#